data_AF-A0A1D3L2S7-F1
#
_entry.id   AF-A0A1D3L2S7-F1
#
_cell.length_a   1.000
_cell.length_b   1.000
_cell.length_c   1.000
_cell.angle_alpha   90.00
_cell.angle_beta   90.00
_cell.angle_gamma   90.00
#
_symmetry.space_group_name_H-M   'P 1'
#
loop_
_entity.id
_entity.type
_entity.pdbx_description
1 polymer ?
#
loop_
_entity_poly.entity_id
_entity_poly.type
_entity_poly.pdbx_seq_one_letter_code
_entity_poly.pdbx_strand_id
1 'polypeptide(L)'
;MGEGQTSEFFEKAKNLQENNEFESALSCYNKALKLFRQWGDKEDEAETLLEMGDVYVNLGDYTRSSEHYGLALKLYKKLKDITGQGYSLTGLALVNEKREEYELSRSYYRKALKKFRKNQDHEREAIVLSLMAKTYEFQGSWEDALMDYRRANSVYEKIQNTSGSEETLRLIETIKKKRSNVRSFKRKVLTVIIYLAALMAAEIVTAYYSVEMGIVMHVGILFALLINSSLVKEQNFSYLLMSMMALPMIRILGHTIPGLVHIEQLYWFPIIAVPLFGASYVIMKVQGLGIKNVGFQWGKLKLQILMALTGVLLGTVEYFILKPQPLIPHFTLQWVLFGALILLISTGFAEELLFRGIIQKNVENVFGCVFGLIYTSLIFTAMHIGWNSFLDLIFVFAVAMFYGYAFQKTRSLLGITFSHGISNSFLFLIVPFLLG
;
A
#
# COMPACT_ATOMS: atom_id res chain seq x y z
N MET A 1 -14.85 47.57 -26.47
CA MET A 1 -15.14 47.95 -25.06
C MET A 1 -15.44 46.75 -24.16
N GLY A 2 -15.87 45.59 -24.68
CA GLY A 2 -16.12 44.38 -23.88
C GLY A 2 -14.87 43.79 -23.24
N GLU A 3 -13.95 43.21 -24.02
CA GLU A 3 -12.77 42.45 -23.52
C GLU A 3 -12.02 43.11 -22.34
N GLY A 4 -11.74 44.41 -22.44
CA GLY A 4 -11.03 45.16 -21.39
C GLY A 4 -11.74 45.19 -20.02
N GLN A 5 -13.08 45.21 -19.98
CA GLN A 5 -13.82 45.20 -18.71
C GLN A 5 -13.79 43.84 -18.01
N THR A 6 -13.66 42.74 -18.76
CA THR A 6 -13.62 41.39 -18.15
C THR A 6 -12.27 41.09 -17.57
N SER A 7 -11.19 41.42 -18.29
CA SER A 7 -9.84 41.33 -17.75
C SER A 7 -9.68 42.22 -16.52
N GLU A 8 -10.32 43.39 -16.47
CA GLU A 8 -10.31 44.25 -15.28
C GLU A 8 -10.95 43.57 -14.04
N PHE A 9 -12.11 42.92 -14.19
CA PHE A 9 -12.73 42.19 -13.07
C PHE A 9 -11.88 41.01 -12.60
N PHE A 10 -11.25 40.29 -13.53
CA PHE A 10 -10.40 39.16 -13.23
C PHE A 10 -9.12 39.57 -12.49
N GLU A 11 -8.41 40.58 -12.99
CA GLU A 11 -7.20 41.12 -12.33
C GLU A 11 -7.53 41.74 -10.96
N LYS A 12 -8.67 42.44 -10.85
CA LYS A 12 -9.15 42.93 -9.56
C LYS A 12 -9.42 41.80 -8.58
N ALA A 13 -9.98 40.68 -9.05
CA ALA A 13 -10.24 39.52 -8.20
C ALA A 13 -8.93 38.88 -7.71
N LYS A 14 -7.91 38.75 -8.57
CA LYS A 14 -6.57 38.28 -8.17
C LYS A 14 -5.95 39.17 -7.08
N ASN A 15 -5.99 40.49 -7.26
CA ASN A 15 -5.48 41.42 -6.26
C ASN A 15 -6.21 41.31 -4.90
N LEU A 16 -7.54 41.21 -4.92
CA LEU A 16 -8.34 41.00 -3.70
C LEU A 16 -7.99 39.66 -3.02
N GLN A 17 -7.80 38.59 -3.79
CA GLN A 17 -7.37 37.29 -3.28
C GLN A 17 -5.98 37.37 -2.62
N GLU A 18 -5.03 38.08 -3.22
CA GLU A 18 -3.70 38.31 -2.64
C GLU A 18 -3.75 39.09 -1.32
N ASN A 19 -4.70 40.03 -1.19
CA ASN A 19 -4.94 40.78 0.04
C ASN A 19 -5.80 40.02 1.08
N ASN A 20 -6.12 38.74 0.83
CA ASN A 20 -7.01 37.90 1.65
C ASN A 20 -8.46 38.39 1.76
N GLU A 21 -8.93 39.22 0.81
CA GLU A 21 -10.32 39.68 0.71
C GLU A 21 -11.15 38.71 -0.13
N PHE A 22 -11.28 37.47 0.36
CA PHE A 22 -11.77 36.32 -0.41
C PHE A 22 -13.22 36.45 -0.90
N GLU A 23 -14.14 36.98 -0.11
CA GLU A 23 -15.54 37.17 -0.51
C GLU A 23 -15.66 38.23 -1.62
N SER A 24 -14.87 39.31 -1.51
CA SER A 24 -14.77 40.36 -2.53
C SER A 24 -14.16 39.82 -3.83
N ALA A 25 -13.13 38.97 -3.71
CA ALA A 25 -12.51 38.29 -4.84
C ALA A 25 -13.53 37.39 -5.56
N LEU A 26 -14.29 36.56 -4.83
CA LEU A 26 -15.36 35.73 -5.41
C LEU A 26 -16.43 36.56 -6.12
N SER A 27 -16.80 37.73 -5.58
CA SER A 27 -17.74 38.64 -6.25
C SER A 27 -17.21 39.12 -7.60
N CYS A 28 -15.92 39.46 -7.67
CA CYS A 28 -15.27 39.89 -8.91
C CYS A 28 -15.08 38.71 -9.90
N TYR A 29 -14.62 37.55 -9.43
CA TYR A 29 -14.51 36.35 -10.26
C TYR A 29 -15.86 35.91 -10.84
N ASN A 30 -16.96 35.99 -10.07
CA ASN A 30 -18.29 35.66 -10.61
C ASN A 30 -18.72 36.61 -11.75
N LYS A 31 -18.37 37.90 -11.65
CA LYS A 31 -18.61 38.88 -12.74
C LYS A 31 -17.78 38.54 -13.97
N ALA A 32 -16.47 38.29 -13.78
CA ALA A 32 -15.58 37.89 -14.86
C ALA A 32 -16.04 36.59 -15.54
N LEU A 33 -16.36 35.55 -14.75
CA LEU A 33 -16.84 34.26 -15.22
C LEU A 33 -18.11 34.38 -16.08
N LYS A 34 -19.05 35.25 -15.68
CA LYS A 34 -20.27 35.50 -16.44
C LYS A 34 -19.96 36.12 -17.81
N LEU A 35 -19.03 37.07 -17.88
CA LEU A 35 -18.65 37.74 -19.11
C LEU A 35 -17.84 36.81 -20.04
N PHE A 36 -16.85 36.07 -19.52
CA PHE A 36 -16.12 35.07 -20.30
C PHE A 36 -17.05 34.02 -20.92
N ARG A 37 -18.05 33.55 -20.17
CA ARG A 37 -19.09 32.65 -20.71
C ARG A 37 -19.93 33.29 -21.81
N GLN A 38 -20.29 34.57 -21.66
CA GLN A 38 -21.08 35.30 -22.65
C GLN A 38 -20.33 35.50 -23.95
N TRP A 39 -19.02 35.74 -23.90
CA TRP A 39 -18.18 35.92 -25.09
C TRP A 39 -17.62 34.63 -25.64
N GLY A 40 -17.81 33.52 -24.92
CA GLY A 40 -17.34 32.21 -25.34
C GLY A 40 -15.85 32.00 -25.12
N ASP A 41 -15.19 32.84 -24.32
CA ASP A 41 -13.80 32.64 -23.92
C ASP A 41 -13.71 31.47 -22.94
N LYS A 42 -13.29 30.31 -23.45
CA LYS A 42 -13.24 29.08 -22.68
C LYS A 42 -11.95 28.93 -21.88
N GLU A 43 -10.88 29.60 -22.28
CA GLU A 43 -9.59 29.54 -21.59
C GLU A 43 -9.70 30.34 -20.30
N ASP A 44 -10.13 31.59 -20.39
CA ASP A 44 -10.33 32.45 -19.22
C ASP A 44 -11.50 31.98 -18.34
N GLU A 45 -12.54 31.36 -18.91
CA GLU A 45 -13.59 30.68 -18.12
C GLU A 45 -12.98 29.58 -17.24
N ALA A 46 -12.05 28.78 -17.79
CA ALA A 46 -11.42 27.68 -17.07
C ALA A 46 -10.45 28.19 -15.99
N GLU A 47 -9.66 29.23 -16.30
CA GLU A 47 -8.76 29.86 -15.34
C GLU A 47 -9.53 30.50 -14.19
N THR A 48 -10.61 31.23 -14.48
CA THR A 48 -11.48 31.80 -13.44
C THR A 48 -12.05 30.74 -12.51
N LEU A 49 -12.46 29.58 -13.04
CA LEU A 49 -12.94 28.47 -12.22
C LEU A 49 -11.82 27.85 -11.37
N LEU A 50 -10.58 27.78 -11.88
CA LEU A 50 -9.42 27.30 -11.14
C LEU A 50 -9.15 28.21 -9.92
N GLU A 51 -9.06 29.52 -10.16
CA GLU A 51 -8.80 30.54 -9.13
C GLU A 51 -9.92 30.59 -8.07
N MET A 52 -11.19 30.52 -8.49
CA MET A 52 -12.31 30.39 -7.55
C MET A 52 -12.17 29.14 -6.67
N GLY A 53 -11.65 28.04 -7.22
CA GLY A 53 -11.33 26.83 -6.48
C GLY A 53 -10.32 27.10 -5.35
N ASP A 54 -9.24 27.83 -5.65
CA ASP A 54 -8.23 28.25 -4.67
C ASP A 54 -8.82 29.16 -3.57
N VAL A 55 -9.66 30.12 -3.95
CA VAL A 55 -10.34 31.00 -2.97
C VAL A 55 -11.23 30.21 -2.03
N TYR A 56 -11.99 29.22 -2.53
CA TYR A 56 -12.79 28.35 -1.67
C TYR A 56 -11.96 27.44 -0.76
N VAL A 57 -10.74 27.03 -1.16
CA VAL A 57 -9.81 26.35 -0.24
C VAL A 57 -9.46 27.24 0.94
N ASN A 58 -9.14 28.51 0.68
CA ASN A 58 -8.77 29.48 1.70
C ASN A 58 -9.94 29.80 2.66
N LEU A 59 -11.17 29.82 2.15
CA LEU A 59 -12.39 29.96 2.96
C LEU A 59 -12.78 28.68 3.73
N GLY A 60 -12.10 27.55 3.48
CA GLY A 60 -12.44 26.27 4.09
C GLY A 60 -13.67 25.56 3.49
N ASP A 61 -14.26 26.10 2.42
CA ASP A 61 -15.36 25.46 1.70
C ASP A 61 -14.82 24.46 0.66
N TYR A 62 -14.37 23.32 1.18
CA TYR A 62 -13.79 22.25 0.38
C TYR A 62 -14.77 21.63 -0.62
N THR A 63 -16.08 21.76 -0.39
CA THR A 63 -17.11 21.25 -1.31
C THR A 63 -17.18 22.11 -2.55
N ARG A 64 -17.36 23.42 -2.40
CA ARG A 64 -17.35 24.33 -3.55
C ARG A 64 -16.00 24.36 -4.23
N SER A 65 -14.91 24.28 -3.49
CA SER A 65 -13.57 24.19 -4.09
C SER A 65 -13.44 22.97 -5.01
N SER A 66 -13.87 21.78 -4.55
CA SER A 66 -13.84 20.57 -5.36
C SER A 66 -14.69 20.68 -6.63
N GLU A 67 -15.87 21.29 -6.53
CA GLU A 67 -16.75 21.55 -7.67
C GLU A 67 -16.07 22.45 -8.71
N HIS A 68 -15.46 23.56 -8.27
CA HIS A 68 -14.83 24.54 -9.15
C HIS A 68 -13.60 23.96 -9.86
N TYR A 69 -12.70 23.28 -9.14
CA TYR A 69 -11.60 22.55 -9.79
C TYR A 69 -12.09 21.45 -10.72
N GLY A 70 -13.18 20.76 -10.38
CA GLY A 70 -13.80 19.74 -11.24
C GLY A 70 -14.34 20.31 -12.54
N LEU A 71 -14.97 21.50 -12.48
CA LEU A 71 -15.45 22.24 -13.64
C LEU A 71 -14.29 22.75 -14.50
N ALA A 72 -13.26 23.35 -13.90
CA ALA A 72 -12.03 23.77 -14.60
C ALA A 72 -11.37 22.58 -15.32
N LEU A 73 -11.20 21.45 -14.63
CA LEU A 73 -10.65 20.22 -15.21
C LEU A 73 -11.45 19.74 -16.43
N LYS A 74 -12.78 19.85 -16.38
CA LYS A 74 -13.65 19.46 -17.50
C LYS A 74 -13.46 20.38 -18.70
N LEU A 75 -13.29 21.68 -18.49
CA LEU A 75 -13.01 22.64 -19.57
C LEU A 75 -11.61 22.44 -20.15
N TYR A 76 -10.57 22.37 -19.32
CA TYR A 76 -9.19 22.14 -19.81
C TYR A 76 -9.04 20.81 -20.57
N LYS A 77 -9.85 19.78 -20.24
CA LYS A 77 -9.93 18.56 -21.06
C LYS A 77 -10.51 18.81 -22.46
N LYS A 78 -11.54 19.64 -22.58
CA LYS A 78 -12.14 20.00 -23.88
C LYS A 78 -11.17 20.85 -24.72
N LEU A 79 -10.48 21.78 -24.07
CA LEU A 79 -9.45 22.63 -24.68
C LEU A 79 -8.16 21.87 -25.03
N LYS A 80 -8.01 20.64 -24.52
CA LYS A 80 -6.79 19.82 -24.60
C LYS A 80 -5.56 20.49 -23.95
N ASP A 81 -5.76 21.53 -23.13
CA ASP A 81 -4.72 22.11 -22.31
C ASP A 81 -4.29 21.11 -21.22
N ILE A 82 -3.06 20.63 -21.36
CA ILE A 82 -2.46 19.63 -20.46
C ILE A 82 -2.04 20.28 -19.13
N THR A 83 -1.60 21.53 -19.17
CA THR A 83 -1.11 22.28 -18.02
C THR A 83 -2.26 22.64 -17.10
N GLY A 84 -3.35 23.22 -17.62
CA GLY A 84 -4.56 23.51 -16.84
C GLY A 84 -5.21 22.25 -16.25
N GLN A 85 -5.17 21.13 -16.98
CA GLN A 85 -5.56 19.82 -16.42
C GLN A 85 -4.68 19.42 -15.23
N GLY A 86 -3.37 19.65 -15.31
CA GLY A 86 -2.41 19.40 -14.23
C GLY A 86 -2.74 20.22 -12.99
N TYR A 87 -2.93 21.53 -13.16
CA TYR A 87 -3.31 22.44 -12.07
C TYR A 87 -4.61 22.05 -11.38
N SER A 88 -5.66 21.79 -12.15
CA SER A 88 -6.95 21.39 -11.58
C SER A 88 -6.86 20.07 -10.79
N LEU A 89 -6.02 19.13 -11.24
CA LEU A 89 -5.76 17.88 -10.52
C LEU A 89 -4.96 18.10 -9.23
N THR A 90 -4.00 19.03 -9.24
CA THR A 90 -3.27 19.45 -8.03
C THR A 90 -4.21 20.10 -7.01
N GLY A 91 -5.09 21.01 -7.45
CA GLY A 91 -6.11 21.61 -6.59
C GLY A 91 -7.06 20.58 -5.96
N LEU A 92 -7.58 19.64 -6.77
CA LEU A 92 -8.37 18.51 -6.25
C LEU A 92 -7.58 17.68 -5.24
N ALA A 93 -6.28 17.46 -5.44
CA ALA A 93 -5.46 16.73 -4.48
C ALA A 93 -5.35 17.49 -3.15
N LEU A 94 -5.13 18.80 -3.19
CA LEU A 94 -5.06 19.66 -1.99
C LEU A 94 -6.38 19.65 -1.21
N VAL A 95 -7.52 19.74 -1.89
CA VAL A 95 -8.84 19.66 -1.25
C VAL A 95 -9.02 18.34 -0.49
N ASN A 96 -8.62 17.22 -1.10
CA ASN A 96 -8.72 15.91 -0.46
C ASN A 96 -7.70 15.75 0.67
N GLU A 97 -6.54 16.40 0.61
CA GLU A 97 -5.60 16.47 1.73
C GLU A 97 -6.22 17.21 2.92
N LYS A 98 -6.88 18.36 2.68
CA LYS A 98 -7.58 19.13 3.72
C LYS A 98 -8.77 18.40 4.35
N ARG A 99 -9.37 17.47 3.62
CA ARG A 99 -10.42 16.55 4.11
C ARG A 99 -9.87 15.30 4.78
N GLU A 100 -8.55 15.18 4.91
CA GLU A 100 -7.86 13.99 5.42
C GLU A 100 -8.08 12.71 4.57
N GLU A 101 -8.54 12.86 3.32
CA GLU A 101 -8.70 11.80 2.33
C GLU A 101 -7.37 11.55 1.58
N TYR A 102 -6.33 11.23 2.34
CA TYR A 102 -4.92 11.23 1.87
C TYR A 102 -4.64 10.32 0.65
N GLU A 103 -5.27 9.14 0.57
CA GLU A 103 -5.08 8.25 -0.58
C GLU A 103 -5.70 8.81 -1.86
N LEU A 104 -6.87 9.44 -1.74
CA LEU A 104 -7.52 10.08 -2.88
C LEU A 104 -6.73 11.31 -3.33
N SER A 105 -6.23 12.09 -2.38
CA SER A 105 -5.27 13.18 -2.64
C SER A 105 -4.06 12.70 -3.44
N ARG A 106 -3.37 11.66 -2.99
CA ARG A 106 -2.24 11.05 -3.73
C ARG A 106 -2.63 10.54 -5.10
N SER A 107 -3.83 9.99 -5.26
CA SER A 107 -4.33 9.55 -6.56
C SER A 107 -4.44 10.72 -7.55
N TYR A 108 -4.90 11.88 -7.07
CA TYR A 108 -4.95 13.11 -7.87
C TYR A 108 -3.55 13.68 -8.15
N TYR A 109 -2.63 13.75 -7.18
CA TYR A 109 -1.25 14.15 -7.44
C TYR A 109 -0.56 13.26 -8.46
N ARG A 110 -0.74 11.93 -8.41
CA ARG A 110 -0.21 11.01 -9.43
C ARG A 110 -0.80 11.27 -10.82
N LYS A 111 -2.05 11.70 -10.92
CA LYS A 111 -2.66 12.12 -12.20
C LYS A 111 -2.05 13.44 -12.68
N ALA A 112 -1.86 14.42 -11.80
CA ALA A 112 -1.20 15.69 -12.10
C ALA A 112 0.25 15.49 -12.59
N LEU A 113 1.03 14.65 -11.90
CA LEU A 113 2.39 14.29 -12.32
C LEU A 113 2.45 13.73 -13.73
N LYS A 114 1.49 12.89 -14.13
CA LYS A 114 1.41 12.37 -15.50
C LYS A 114 1.15 13.47 -16.52
N LYS A 115 0.44 14.54 -16.16
CA LYS A 115 0.18 15.70 -17.02
C LYS A 115 1.44 16.53 -17.20
N PHE A 116 2.06 16.96 -16.10
CA PHE A 116 3.29 17.76 -16.14
C PHE A 116 4.44 17.03 -16.84
N ARG A 117 4.63 15.73 -16.58
CA ARG A 117 5.60 14.91 -17.33
C ARG A 117 5.32 14.86 -18.82
N LYS A 118 4.05 14.69 -19.21
CA LYS A 118 3.66 14.65 -20.63
C LYS A 118 3.95 15.99 -21.31
N ASN A 119 3.81 17.09 -20.57
CA ASN A 119 4.08 18.44 -21.03
C ASN A 119 5.56 18.85 -20.90
N GLN A 120 6.45 17.94 -20.45
CA GLN A 120 7.86 18.22 -20.13
C GLN A 120 8.05 19.37 -19.13
N ASP A 121 7.04 19.59 -18.30
CA ASP A 121 7.03 20.60 -17.26
C ASP A 121 7.62 20.02 -15.98
N HIS A 122 8.94 19.97 -15.96
CA HIS A 122 9.71 19.34 -14.89
C HIS A 122 9.70 20.17 -13.61
N GLU A 123 9.52 21.49 -13.69
CA GLU A 123 9.37 22.33 -12.50
C GLU A 123 8.08 21.99 -11.75
N ARG A 124 6.93 22.00 -12.44
CA ARG A 124 5.65 21.62 -11.82
C ARG A 124 5.62 20.14 -11.42
N GLU A 125 6.33 19.26 -12.14
CA GLU A 125 6.54 17.88 -11.71
C GLU A 125 7.20 17.81 -10.32
N ALA A 126 8.28 18.56 -10.11
CA ALA A 126 9.01 18.59 -8.84
C ALA A 126 8.15 19.17 -7.71
N ILE A 127 7.41 20.25 -7.97
CA ILE A 127 6.46 20.84 -7.01
C ILE A 127 5.43 19.81 -6.56
N VAL A 128 4.80 19.09 -7.51
CA VAL A 128 3.78 18.09 -7.17
C VAL A 128 4.39 16.90 -6.41
N LEU A 129 5.64 16.51 -6.69
CA LEU A 129 6.34 15.49 -5.90
C LEU A 129 6.54 15.96 -4.45
N SER A 130 6.94 17.21 -4.24
CA SER A 130 7.08 17.79 -2.89
C SER A 130 5.74 17.90 -2.16
N LEU A 131 4.66 18.29 -2.85
CA LEU A 131 3.31 18.30 -2.26
C LEU A 131 2.85 16.90 -1.86
N MET A 132 3.07 15.89 -2.71
CA MET A 132 2.76 14.51 -2.38
C MET A 132 3.60 13.98 -1.21
N ALA A 133 4.86 14.40 -1.11
CA ALA A 133 5.73 14.09 0.03
C ALA A 133 5.21 14.71 1.33
N LYS A 134 4.70 15.95 1.27
CA LYS A 134 4.05 16.63 2.40
C LYS A 134 2.79 15.90 2.86
N THR A 135 2.00 15.35 1.93
CA THR A 135 0.86 14.48 2.29
C THR A 135 1.29 13.26 3.10
N TYR A 136 2.42 12.64 2.76
CA TYR A 136 2.99 11.54 3.57
C TYR A 136 3.53 12.03 4.92
N GLU A 137 4.06 13.25 4.98
CA GLU A 137 4.49 13.87 6.23
C GLU A 137 3.32 14.01 7.21
N PHE A 138 2.16 14.48 6.75
CA PHE A 138 0.96 14.59 7.59
C PHE A 138 0.49 13.25 8.16
N GLN A 139 0.74 12.15 7.45
CA GLN A 139 0.43 10.79 7.91
C GLN A 139 1.53 10.14 8.76
N GLY A 140 2.65 10.82 8.99
CA GLY A 140 3.81 10.26 9.69
C GLY A 140 4.55 9.18 8.90
N SER A 141 4.33 9.07 7.58
CA SER A 141 5.02 8.15 6.68
C SER A 141 6.35 8.76 6.21
N TRP A 142 7.28 8.93 7.15
CA TRP A 142 8.51 9.71 6.93
C TRP A 142 9.41 9.16 5.82
N GLU A 143 9.49 7.83 5.61
CA GLU A 143 10.35 7.26 4.56
C GLU A 143 9.78 7.51 3.16
N ASP A 144 8.46 7.41 2.99
CA ASP A 144 7.79 7.74 1.73
C ASP A 144 7.89 9.23 1.41
N ALA A 145 7.72 10.09 2.42
CA ALA A 145 7.98 11.52 2.30
C ALA A 145 9.42 11.78 1.84
N LEU A 146 10.42 11.17 2.50
CA LEU A 146 11.83 11.30 2.11
C LEU A 146 12.09 10.80 0.69
N MET A 147 11.45 9.72 0.26
CA MET A 147 11.58 9.18 -1.09
C MET A 147 11.05 10.17 -2.13
N ASP A 148 9.87 10.75 -1.91
CA ASP A 148 9.29 11.68 -2.88
C ASP A 148 9.98 13.05 -2.87
N TYR A 149 10.44 13.54 -1.72
CA TYR A 149 11.33 14.71 -1.69
C TYR A 149 12.65 14.44 -2.44
N ARG A 150 13.28 13.26 -2.28
CA ARG A 150 14.48 12.93 -3.09
C ARG A 150 14.19 12.89 -4.58
N ARG A 151 13.01 12.41 -4.98
CA ARG A 151 12.58 12.44 -6.39
C ARG A 151 12.40 13.88 -6.86
N ALA A 152 11.75 14.73 -6.07
CA ALA A 152 11.59 16.15 -6.37
C ALA A 152 12.97 16.83 -6.55
N ASN A 153 13.91 16.59 -5.61
CA ASN A 153 15.27 17.10 -5.67
C ASN A 153 16.00 16.66 -6.94
N SER A 154 15.91 15.38 -7.29
CA SER A 154 16.53 14.86 -8.52
C SER A 154 15.96 15.52 -9.78
N VAL A 155 14.69 15.92 -9.79
CA VAL A 155 14.11 16.69 -10.90
C VAL A 155 14.64 18.13 -10.88
N TYR A 156 14.66 18.80 -9.73
CA TYR A 156 15.23 20.14 -9.60
C TYR A 156 16.69 20.23 -10.02
N GLU A 157 17.53 19.25 -9.65
CA GLU A 157 18.92 19.16 -10.10
C GLU A 157 19.03 19.03 -11.62
N LYS A 158 18.17 18.21 -12.25
CA LYS A 158 18.18 18.03 -13.72
C LYS A 158 17.81 19.30 -14.46
N ILE A 159 16.89 20.09 -13.93
CA ILE A 159 16.50 21.38 -14.53
C ILE A 159 17.35 22.55 -14.04
N GLN A 160 18.40 22.29 -13.24
CA GLN A 160 19.31 23.29 -12.68
C GLN A 160 18.58 24.37 -11.83
N ASN A 161 17.45 24.03 -11.21
CA ASN A 161 16.75 24.91 -10.28
C ASN A 161 17.37 24.75 -8.88
N THR A 162 18.30 25.64 -8.56
CA THR A 162 19.05 25.63 -7.29
C THR A 162 18.15 25.92 -6.10
N SER A 163 17.22 26.88 -6.22
CA SER A 163 16.32 27.27 -5.13
C SER A 163 15.40 26.11 -4.71
N GLY A 164 14.75 25.45 -5.67
CA GLY A 164 13.89 24.28 -5.39
C GLY A 164 14.66 23.08 -4.84
N SER A 165 15.90 22.88 -5.31
CA SER A 165 16.82 21.86 -4.77
C SER A 165 17.16 22.15 -3.30
N GLU A 166 17.59 23.37 -2.98
CA GLU A 166 17.91 23.79 -1.61
C GLU A 166 16.70 23.65 -0.67
N GLU A 167 15.51 24.08 -1.09
CA GLU A 167 14.28 23.94 -0.30
C GLU A 167 13.98 22.46 -0.02
N THR A 168 14.05 21.62 -1.05
CA THR A 168 13.78 20.19 -0.93
C THR A 168 14.79 19.50 -0.01
N LEU A 169 16.08 19.87 -0.09
CA LEU A 169 17.12 19.38 0.82
C LEU A 169 16.87 19.80 2.27
N ARG A 170 16.44 21.06 2.52
CA ARG A 170 16.07 21.52 3.86
C ARG A 170 14.88 20.74 4.42
N LEU A 171 13.88 20.41 3.60
CA LEU A 171 12.75 19.57 4.00
C LEU A 171 13.20 18.14 4.34
N ILE A 172 14.08 17.56 3.52
CA ILE A 172 14.70 16.25 3.78
C ILE A 172 15.45 16.26 5.11
N GLU A 173 16.26 17.28 5.38
CA GLU A 173 16.98 17.41 6.65
C GLU A 173 16.04 17.56 7.85
N THR A 174 14.98 18.37 7.71
CA THR A 174 13.97 18.55 8.74
C THR A 174 13.29 17.23 9.09
N ILE A 175 12.89 16.45 8.08
CA ILE A 175 12.27 15.14 8.28
C ILE A 175 13.28 14.15 8.86
N LYS A 176 14.54 14.17 8.41
CA LYS A 176 15.60 13.37 9.01
C LYS A 176 15.80 13.72 10.49
N LYS A 177 15.71 15.00 10.88
CA LYS A 177 15.80 15.44 12.29
C LYS A 177 14.57 14.99 13.10
N LYS A 178 13.35 15.14 12.56
CA LYS A 178 12.12 14.59 13.17
C LYS A 178 12.22 13.07 13.35
N ARG A 179 12.81 12.37 12.37
CA ARG A 179 13.11 10.93 12.42
C ARG A 179 14.23 10.61 13.41
N SER A 180 15.24 11.47 13.56
CA SER A 180 16.44 11.26 14.38
C SER A 180 16.21 11.44 15.88
N ASN A 181 14.98 11.30 16.37
CA ASN A 181 14.73 10.74 17.69
C ASN A 181 15.17 9.25 17.72
N VAL A 182 16.47 8.98 17.45
CA VAL A 182 17.13 7.69 17.13
C VAL A 182 16.86 6.60 18.18
N ARG A 183 16.63 6.99 19.44
CA ARG A 183 16.32 6.06 20.53
C ARG A 183 14.98 5.34 20.32
N SER A 184 13.99 6.02 19.75
CA SER A 184 12.68 5.43 19.45
C SER A 184 12.75 4.41 18.31
N PHE A 185 13.42 4.75 17.21
CA PHE A 185 13.58 3.84 16.07
C PHE A 185 14.33 2.56 16.45
N LYS A 186 15.46 2.67 17.17
CA LYS A 186 16.20 1.49 17.66
C LYS A 186 15.36 0.62 18.59
N ARG A 187 14.55 1.22 19.47
CA ARG A 187 13.62 0.48 20.33
C ARG A 187 12.58 -0.28 19.52
N LYS A 188 11.96 0.34 18.51
CA LYS A 188 10.97 -0.32 17.65
C LYS A 188 11.57 -1.49 16.89
N VAL A 189 12.75 -1.30 16.28
CA VAL A 189 13.48 -2.37 15.58
C VAL A 189 13.78 -3.52 16.55
N LEU A 190 14.28 -3.20 17.75
CA LEU A 190 14.54 -4.20 18.78
C LEU A 190 13.26 -4.94 19.19
N THR A 191 12.14 -4.23 19.37
CA THR A 191 10.84 -4.83 19.71
C THR A 191 10.39 -5.84 18.66
N VAL A 192 10.43 -5.49 17.37
CA VAL A 192 9.97 -6.42 16.32
C VAL A 192 10.92 -7.60 16.12
N ILE A 193 12.23 -7.40 16.36
CA ILE A 193 13.21 -8.49 16.37
C ILE A 193 12.97 -9.44 17.56
N ILE A 194 12.65 -8.92 18.75
CA ILE A 194 12.29 -9.74 19.92
C ILE A 194 11.05 -10.58 19.62
N TYR A 195 10.01 -10.01 19.02
CA TYR A 195 8.82 -10.80 18.64
C TYR A 195 9.12 -11.84 17.57
N LEU A 196 9.94 -11.53 16.57
CA LEU A 196 10.37 -12.51 15.57
C LEU A 196 11.14 -13.66 16.24
N ALA A 197 12.08 -13.36 17.13
CA ALA A 197 12.81 -14.37 17.88
C ALA A 197 11.90 -15.22 18.78
N ALA A 198 10.92 -14.60 19.45
CA ALA A 198 9.93 -15.31 20.26
C ALA A 198 9.04 -16.22 19.40
N LEU A 199 8.60 -15.76 18.23
CA LEU A 199 7.84 -16.58 17.27
C LEU A 199 8.69 -17.76 16.79
N MET A 200 9.93 -17.53 16.35
CA MET A 200 10.83 -18.61 15.95
C MET A 200 11.06 -19.62 17.08
N ALA A 201 11.23 -19.16 18.32
CA ALA A 201 11.37 -20.05 19.47
C ALA A 201 10.10 -20.88 19.70
N ALA A 202 8.92 -20.28 19.59
CA ALA A 202 7.65 -20.99 19.70
C ALA A 202 7.47 -22.03 18.57
N GLU A 203 7.82 -21.70 17.33
CA GLU A 203 7.82 -22.64 16.20
C GLU A 203 8.76 -23.82 16.43
N ILE A 204 9.99 -23.56 16.91
CA ILE A 204 10.97 -24.61 17.22
C ILE A 204 10.47 -25.52 18.36
N VAL A 205 9.91 -24.95 19.43
CA VAL A 205 9.33 -25.73 20.53
C VAL A 205 8.17 -26.59 20.05
N THR A 206 7.30 -26.01 19.21
CA THR A 206 6.17 -26.72 18.61
C THR A 206 6.62 -27.89 17.74
N ALA A 207 7.66 -27.68 16.91
CA ALA A 207 8.13 -28.65 15.93
C ALA A 207 8.97 -29.79 16.55
N TYR A 208 9.80 -29.49 17.56
CA TYR A 208 10.82 -30.42 18.05
C TYR A 208 10.66 -30.87 19.51
N TYR A 209 9.81 -30.22 20.31
CA TYR A 209 9.72 -30.48 21.75
C TYR A 209 8.31 -30.88 22.21
N SER A 210 7.35 -29.96 22.16
CA SER A 210 5.97 -30.19 22.57
C SER A 210 5.05 -29.15 21.91
N VAL A 211 4.00 -29.66 21.27
CA VAL A 211 2.97 -28.83 20.64
C VAL A 211 2.24 -28.00 21.69
N GLU A 212 1.96 -28.59 22.86
CA GLU A 212 1.28 -27.91 23.97
C GLU A 212 2.10 -26.72 24.49
N MET A 213 3.40 -26.92 24.72
CA MET A 213 4.31 -25.85 25.15
C MET A 213 4.44 -24.76 24.08
N GLY A 214 4.50 -25.15 22.81
CA GLY A 214 4.49 -24.25 21.67
C GLY A 214 3.24 -23.37 21.62
N ILE A 215 2.05 -23.96 21.79
CA ILE A 215 0.77 -23.24 21.86
C ILE A 215 0.78 -22.26 23.03
N VAL A 216 1.26 -22.67 24.22
CA VAL A 216 1.37 -21.77 25.39
C VAL A 216 2.27 -20.56 25.08
N MET A 217 3.40 -20.77 24.39
CA MET A 217 4.26 -19.68 23.94
C MET A 217 3.56 -18.76 22.95
N HIS A 218 2.86 -19.29 21.95
CA HIS A 218 2.09 -18.49 20.99
C HIS A 218 0.98 -17.68 21.67
N VAL A 219 0.27 -18.25 22.65
CA VAL A 219 -0.73 -17.53 23.46
C VAL A 219 -0.06 -16.38 24.22
N GLY A 220 1.09 -16.61 24.84
CA GLY A 220 1.88 -15.57 25.51
C GLY A 220 2.30 -14.44 24.56
N ILE A 221 2.78 -14.79 23.35
CA ILE A 221 3.15 -13.83 22.31
C ILE A 221 1.93 -13.02 21.84
N LEU A 222 0.78 -13.66 21.65
CA LEU A 222 -0.47 -13.02 21.27
C LEU A 222 -0.89 -11.95 22.29
N PHE A 223 -0.90 -12.29 23.59
CA PHE A 223 -1.22 -11.34 24.65
C PHE A 223 -0.17 -10.22 24.75
N ALA A 224 1.11 -10.55 24.61
CA ALA A 224 2.17 -9.55 24.62
C ALA A 224 2.05 -8.56 23.45
N LEU A 225 1.71 -9.04 22.25
CA LEU A 225 1.45 -8.18 21.08
C LEU A 225 0.21 -7.31 21.30
N LEU A 226 -0.88 -7.88 21.85
CA LEU A 226 -2.11 -7.16 22.16
C LEU A 226 -1.84 -6.00 23.13
N ILE A 227 -1.25 -6.29 24.28
CA ILE A 227 -0.94 -5.29 25.31
C ILE A 227 -0.01 -4.22 24.74
N ASN A 228 1.07 -4.62 24.08
CA ASN A 228 2.03 -3.67 23.51
C ASN A 228 1.38 -2.78 22.42
N SER A 229 0.54 -3.37 21.55
CA SER A 229 -0.20 -2.61 20.53
C SER A 229 -1.12 -1.55 21.14
N SER A 230 -1.73 -1.81 22.30
CA SER A 230 -2.57 -0.83 23.01
C SER A 230 -1.80 0.26 23.75
N LEU A 231 -0.56 -0.01 24.17
CA LEU A 231 0.27 0.94 24.92
C LEU A 231 1.07 1.88 24.00
N VAL A 232 1.32 1.46 22.77
CA VAL A 232 2.03 2.25 21.76
C VAL A 232 1.13 3.39 21.26
N LYS A 233 1.57 4.63 21.50
CA LYS A 233 0.87 5.83 21.00
C LYS A 233 0.99 6.06 19.49
N GLU A 234 2.06 5.54 18.87
CA GLU A 234 2.30 5.74 17.44
C GLU A 234 1.46 4.77 16.60
N GLN A 235 0.51 5.32 15.87
CA GLN A 235 -0.51 4.56 15.14
C GLN A 235 0.09 3.51 14.18
N ASN A 236 1.04 3.89 13.34
CA ASN A 236 1.66 2.96 12.37
C ASN A 236 2.37 1.78 13.07
N PHE A 237 3.03 2.04 14.21
CA PHE A 237 3.70 0.98 14.97
C PHE A 237 2.69 0.11 15.73
N SER A 238 1.63 0.69 16.28
CA SER A 238 0.51 -0.05 16.87
C SER A 238 -0.16 -0.97 15.84
N TYR A 239 -0.41 -0.47 14.63
CA TYR A 239 -0.96 -1.23 13.51
C TYR A 239 -0.07 -2.40 13.07
N LEU A 240 1.25 -2.21 13.08
CA LEU A 240 2.19 -3.30 12.84
C LEU A 240 2.05 -4.39 13.90
N LEU A 241 2.14 -4.04 15.19
CA LEU A 241 2.00 -5.01 16.29
C LEU A 241 0.64 -5.72 16.26
N MET A 242 -0.42 -4.99 15.96
CA MET A 242 -1.77 -5.53 15.80
C MET A 242 -1.84 -6.53 14.65
N SER A 243 -1.25 -6.22 13.49
CA SER A 243 -1.24 -7.16 12.36
C SER A 243 -0.44 -8.43 12.63
N MET A 244 0.62 -8.34 13.44
CA MET A 244 1.42 -9.49 13.85
C MET A 244 0.67 -10.45 14.78
N MET A 245 -0.43 -10.02 15.42
CA MET A 245 -1.26 -10.90 16.27
C MET A 245 -1.86 -12.07 15.49
N ALA A 246 -2.07 -11.92 14.19
CA ALA A 246 -2.57 -13.01 13.35
C ALA A 246 -1.59 -14.21 13.29
N LEU A 247 -0.29 -13.97 13.44
CA LEU A 247 0.75 -15.01 13.35
C LEU A 247 0.60 -16.09 14.44
N PRO A 248 0.63 -15.76 15.75
CA PRO A 248 0.38 -16.76 16.79
C PRO A 248 -1.05 -17.30 16.75
N MET A 249 -2.04 -16.49 16.33
CA MET A 249 -3.43 -16.93 16.24
C MET A 249 -3.60 -18.08 15.23
N ILE A 250 -2.99 -17.99 14.05
CA ILE A 250 -3.02 -19.05 13.04
C ILE A 250 -2.40 -20.33 13.58
N ARG A 251 -1.33 -20.25 14.38
CA ARG A 251 -0.68 -21.43 14.97
C ARG A 251 -1.54 -22.11 16.02
N ILE A 252 -2.11 -21.34 16.92
CA ILE A 252 -3.01 -21.85 17.94
C ILE A 252 -4.16 -22.62 17.26
N LEU A 253 -4.77 -22.03 16.23
CA LEU A 253 -5.83 -22.68 15.47
C LEU A 253 -5.34 -23.90 14.68
N GLY A 254 -4.22 -23.76 13.98
CA GLY A 254 -3.65 -24.80 13.13
C GLY A 254 -3.25 -26.07 13.87
N HIS A 255 -2.83 -25.97 15.12
CA HIS A 255 -2.52 -27.14 15.96
C HIS A 255 -3.73 -27.67 16.75
N THR A 256 -4.73 -26.83 17.04
CA THR A 256 -5.91 -27.26 17.82
C THR A 256 -6.96 -27.94 16.93
N ILE A 257 -7.21 -27.41 15.73
CA ILE A 257 -8.30 -27.86 14.85
C ILE A 257 -8.16 -29.33 14.40
N PRO A 258 -6.99 -29.81 13.95
CA PRO A 258 -6.84 -31.21 13.52
C PRO A 258 -7.17 -32.23 14.62
N GLY A 259 -6.95 -31.88 15.90
CA GLY A 259 -7.29 -32.73 17.03
C GLY A 259 -8.79 -32.76 17.37
N LEU A 260 -9.57 -31.81 16.87
CA LEU A 260 -11.02 -31.69 17.16
C LEU A 260 -11.89 -32.34 16.08
N VAL A 261 -11.37 -32.51 14.87
CA VAL A 261 -12.17 -32.92 13.71
C VAL A 261 -11.47 -34.05 12.96
N HIS A 262 -12.05 -35.26 13.02
CA HIS A 262 -11.57 -36.44 12.29
C HIS A 262 -11.99 -36.40 10.81
N ILE A 263 -11.47 -35.44 10.06
CA ILE A 263 -11.70 -35.26 8.61
C ILE A 263 -10.39 -35.32 7.84
N GLU A 264 -10.47 -35.58 6.53
CA GLU A 264 -9.30 -35.62 5.66
C GLU A 264 -8.52 -34.29 5.68
N GLN A 265 -7.20 -34.38 5.54
CA GLN A 265 -6.26 -33.26 5.69
C GLN A 265 -6.57 -32.09 4.74
N LEU A 266 -7.08 -32.38 3.53
CA LEU A 266 -7.45 -31.34 2.56
C LEU A 266 -8.52 -30.37 3.10
N TYR A 267 -9.41 -30.83 3.98
CA TYR A 267 -10.47 -29.99 4.54
C TYR A 267 -10.01 -29.15 5.73
N TRP A 268 -8.81 -29.37 6.27
CA TRP A 268 -8.26 -28.52 7.34
C TRP A 268 -7.94 -27.11 6.83
N PHE A 269 -7.48 -26.99 5.59
CA PHE A 269 -7.09 -25.72 4.97
C PHE A 269 -8.21 -24.66 4.98
N PRO A 270 -9.43 -24.92 4.47
CA PRO A 270 -10.49 -23.91 4.48
C PRO A 270 -10.96 -23.59 5.91
N ILE A 271 -10.91 -24.55 6.84
CA ILE A 271 -11.30 -24.32 8.23
C ILE A 271 -10.32 -23.37 8.92
N ILE A 272 -9.02 -23.51 8.69
CA ILE A 272 -7.98 -22.61 9.21
C ILE A 272 -8.02 -21.25 8.50
N ALA A 273 -8.35 -21.23 7.21
CA ALA A 273 -8.40 -20.00 6.42
C ALA A 273 -9.55 -19.06 6.81
N VAL A 274 -10.70 -19.58 7.27
CA VAL A 274 -11.86 -18.75 7.65
C VAL A 274 -11.52 -17.76 8.78
N PRO A 275 -10.95 -18.20 9.93
CA PRO A 275 -10.47 -17.28 10.97
C PRO A 275 -9.39 -16.32 10.47
N LEU A 276 -8.52 -16.76 9.56
CA LEU A 276 -7.50 -15.92 8.95
C LEU A 276 -8.13 -14.77 8.15
N PHE A 277 -9.10 -15.06 7.28
CA PHE A 277 -9.86 -14.02 6.58
C PHE A 277 -10.59 -13.10 7.54
N GLY A 278 -11.18 -13.63 8.62
CA GLY A 278 -11.81 -12.86 9.68
C GLY A 278 -10.82 -11.86 10.31
N ALA A 279 -9.63 -12.33 10.72
CA ALA A 279 -8.60 -11.48 11.30
C ALA A 279 -8.08 -10.44 10.29
N SER A 280 -7.78 -10.84 9.05
CA SER A 280 -7.38 -9.92 7.98
C SER A 280 -8.43 -8.84 7.75
N TYR A 281 -9.71 -9.19 7.71
CA TYR A 281 -10.81 -8.24 7.56
C TYR A 281 -10.91 -7.26 8.73
N VAL A 282 -10.82 -7.75 9.98
CA VAL A 282 -10.84 -6.90 11.18
C VAL A 282 -9.65 -5.95 11.18
N ILE A 283 -8.45 -6.43 10.90
CA ILE A 283 -7.24 -5.60 10.81
C ILE A 283 -7.42 -4.53 9.74
N MET A 284 -7.91 -4.90 8.55
CA MET A 284 -8.17 -3.94 7.47
C MET A 284 -9.18 -2.88 7.90
N LYS A 285 -10.27 -3.26 8.57
CA LYS A 285 -11.31 -2.33 9.02
C LYS A 285 -10.78 -1.35 10.06
N VAL A 286 -10.03 -1.84 11.07
CA VAL A 286 -9.44 -1.00 12.12
C VAL A 286 -8.41 -0.02 11.53
N GLN A 287 -7.64 -0.46 10.53
CA GLN A 287 -6.62 0.35 9.88
C GLN A 287 -7.16 1.25 8.76
N GLY A 288 -8.45 1.19 8.45
CA GLY A 288 -9.04 1.92 7.32
C GLY A 288 -8.49 1.49 5.95
N LEU A 289 -8.00 0.26 5.83
CA LEU A 289 -7.42 -0.25 4.59
C LEU A 289 -8.50 -0.73 3.63
N GLY A 290 -8.56 -0.12 2.45
CA GLY A 290 -9.37 -0.61 1.33
C GLY A 290 -8.75 -1.84 0.64
N ILE A 291 -9.58 -2.51 -0.17
CA ILE A 291 -9.20 -3.70 -0.94
C ILE A 291 -8.01 -3.43 -1.90
N LYS A 292 -7.95 -2.24 -2.50
CA LYS A 292 -6.79 -1.83 -3.31
C LYS A 292 -5.53 -1.59 -2.49
N ASN A 293 -5.68 -1.16 -1.23
CA ASN A 293 -4.56 -0.84 -0.34
C ASN A 293 -3.81 -2.10 0.11
N VAL A 294 -4.47 -3.25 0.16
CA VAL A 294 -3.85 -4.56 0.41
C VAL A 294 -3.40 -5.26 -0.89
N GLY A 295 -3.48 -4.58 -2.04
CA GLY A 295 -2.97 -5.08 -3.31
C GLY A 295 -3.94 -5.98 -4.08
N PHE A 296 -5.21 -6.02 -3.71
CA PHE A 296 -6.23 -6.65 -4.55
C PHE A 296 -6.61 -5.69 -5.68
N GLN A 297 -5.75 -5.68 -6.70
CA GLN A 297 -5.90 -4.93 -7.93
C GLN A 297 -5.27 -5.71 -9.09
N TRP A 298 -5.70 -5.45 -10.32
CA TRP A 298 -5.28 -6.22 -11.49
C TRP A 298 -3.80 -6.06 -11.87
N GLY A 299 -3.16 -4.97 -11.48
CA GLY A 299 -1.80 -4.66 -11.89
C GLY A 299 -1.62 -4.68 -13.42
N LYS A 300 -0.41 -5.01 -13.88
CA LYS A 300 -0.16 -5.27 -15.31
C LYS A 300 -0.40 -6.74 -15.61
N LEU A 301 -1.45 -7.05 -16.37
CA LEU A 301 -1.89 -8.43 -16.63
C LEU A 301 -0.75 -9.37 -17.08
N LYS A 302 0.09 -8.94 -18.03
CA LYS A 302 1.24 -9.74 -18.50
C LYS A 302 2.20 -10.13 -17.37
N LEU A 303 2.49 -9.21 -16.44
CA LEU A 303 3.35 -9.50 -15.29
C LEU A 303 2.66 -10.42 -14.28
N GLN A 304 1.34 -10.28 -14.10
CA GLN A 304 0.59 -11.16 -13.20
C GLN A 304 0.52 -12.60 -13.73
N ILE A 305 0.35 -12.77 -15.05
CA ILE A 305 0.39 -14.08 -15.69
C ILE A 305 1.79 -14.69 -15.57
N LEU A 306 2.84 -13.93 -15.90
CA LEU A 306 4.21 -14.43 -15.78
C LEU A 306 4.53 -14.83 -14.34
N MET A 307 4.07 -14.04 -13.36
CA MET A 307 4.21 -14.37 -11.94
C MET A 307 3.47 -15.67 -11.60
N ALA A 308 2.20 -15.81 -12.00
CA ALA A 308 1.41 -17.01 -11.73
C ALA A 308 2.06 -18.29 -12.28
N LEU A 309 2.68 -18.22 -13.45
CA LEU A 309 3.38 -19.36 -14.06
C LEU A 309 4.61 -19.82 -13.28
N THR A 310 5.21 -18.97 -12.43
CA THR A 310 6.35 -19.39 -11.60
C THR A 310 5.97 -20.47 -10.59
N GLY A 311 4.70 -20.54 -10.19
CA GLY A 311 4.19 -21.54 -9.25
C GLY A 311 4.44 -22.99 -9.66
N VAL A 312 4.36 -23.29 -10.96
CA VAL A 312 4.62 -24.65 -11.48
C VAL A 312 6.04 -25.11 -11.13
N LEU A 313 7.02 -24.24 -11.41
CA LEU A 313 8.44 -24.52 -11.15
C LEU A 313 8.69 -24.59 -9.65
N LEU A 314 8.19 -23.61 -8.89
CA LEU A 314 8.41 -23.52 -7.45
C LEU A 314 7.85 -24.75 -6.72
N GLY A 315 6.61 -25.14 -7.01
CA GLY A 315 5.99 -26.30 -6.35
C GLY A 315 6.67 -27.63 -6.70
N THR A 316 7.20 -27.74 -7.92
CA THR A 316 7.98 -28.92 -8.33
C THR A 316 9.33 -28.98 -7.61
N VAL A 317 10.04 -27.86 -7.50
CA VAL A 317 11.30 -27.78 -6.75
C VAL A 317 11.07 -28.09 -5.27
N GLU A 318 10.02 -27.53 -4.67
CA GLU A 318 9.63 -27.78 -3.28
C GLU A 318 9.30 -29.25 -3.04
N TYR A 319 8.64 -29.93 -3.99
CA TYR A 319 8.40 -31.38 -3.90
C TYR A 319 9.70 -32.18 -3.82
N PHE A 320 10.73 -31.82 -4.59
CA PHE A 320 12.02 -32.51 -4.50
C PHE A 320 12.73 -32.30 -3.16
N ILE A 321 12.41 -31.21 -2.45
CA ILE A 321 12.94 -30.90 -1.12
C ILE A 321 12.17 -31.68 -0.04
N LEU A 322 10.83 -31.66 -0.08
CA LEU A 322 9.97 -32.16 1.01
C LEU A 322 9.43 -33.58 0.79
N LYS A 323 9.17 -33.98 -0.46
CA LYS A 323 8.51 -35.23 -0.85
C LYS A 323 7.26 -35.57 -0.02
N PRO A 324 6.27 -34.66 0.04
CA PRO A 324 5.06 -34.91 0.81
C PRO A 324 4.20 -36.01 0.19
N GLN A 325 3.37 -36.63 1.02
CA GLN A 325 2.30 -37.52 0.56
C GLN A 325 1.21 -36.72 -0.16
N PRO A 326 0.48 -37.33 -1.11
CA PRO A 326 -0.61 -36.65 -1.81
C PRO A 326 -1.75 -36.30 -0.86
N LEU A 327 -2.32 -35.10 -1.02
CA LEU A 327 -3.47 -34.64 -0.22
C LEU A 327 -4.83 -35.14 -0.72
N ILE A 328 -4.88 -35.72 -1.92
CA ILE A 328 -6.10 -36.28 -2.53
C ILE A 328 -5.98 -37.79 -2.64
N PRO A 329 -7.11 -38.54 -2.58
CA PRO A 329 -7.07 -40.00 -2.61
C PRO A 329 -6.76 -40.57 -4.00
N HIS A 330 -7.18 -39.88 -5.07
CA HIS A 330 -7.05 -40.37 -6.45
C HIS A 330 -6.61 -39.26 -7.40
N PHE A 331 -5.68 -39.59 -8.30
CA PHE A 331 -5.24 -38.69 -9.35
C PHE A 331 -6.28 -38.60 -10.48
N THR A 332 -7.29 -37.77 -10.28
CA THR A 332 -8.32 -37.46 -11.29
C THR A 332 -8.44 -35.95 -11.46
N LEU A 333 -8.88 -35.51 -12.63
CA LEU A 333 -9.05 -34.08 -12.90
C LEU A 333 -9.98 -33.40 -11.89
N GLN A 334 -11.05 -34.08 -11.47
CA GLN A 334 -12.00 -33.54 -10.49
C GLN A 334 -11.33 -33.28 -9.14
N TRP A 335 -10.59 -34.26 -8.61
CA TRP A 335 -9.89 -34.13 -7.33
C TRP A 335 -8.78 -33.07 -7.39
N VAL A 336 -8.03 -33.02 -8.49
CA VAL A 336 -6.97 -32.01 -8.68
C VAL A 336 -7.57 -30.61 -8.74
N LEU A 337 -8.63 -30.39 -9.52
CA LEU A 337 -9.27 -29.06 -9.62
C LEU A 337 -9.90 -28.63 -8.29
N PHE A 338 -10.57 -29.54 -7.60
CA PHE A 338 -11.19 -29.26 -6.31
C PHE A 338 -10.14 -28.91 -5.24
N GLY A 339 -9.09 -29.75 -5.11
CA GLY A 339 -7.99 -29.47 -4.20
C GLY A 339 -7.23 -28.19 -4.55
N ALA A 340 -6.99 -27.93 -5.84
CA ALA A 340 -6.31 -26.73 -6.28
C ALA A 340 -7.09 -25.46 -5.95
N LEU A 341 -8.43 -25.48 -6.08
CA LEU A 341 -9.28 -24.37 -5.67
C LEU A 341 -9.19 -24.13 -4.15
N ILE A 342 -9.23 -25.20 -3.35
CA ILE A 342 -9.08 -25.12 -1.90
C ILE A 342 -7.74 -24.48 -1.53
N LEU A 343 -6.62 -24.99 -2.08
CA LEU A 343 -5.29 -24.48 -1.78
C LEU A 343 -5.10 -23.04 -2.27
N LEU A 344 -5.58 -22.72 -3.48
CA LEU A 344 -5.52 -21.35 -4.02
C LEU A 344 -6.18 -20.34 -3.10
N ILE A 345 -7.35 -20.65 -2.55
CA ILE A 345 -8.08 -19.74 -1.65
C ILE A 345 -7.47 -19.77 -0.25
N SER A 346 -7.24 -20.96 0.30
CA SER A 346 -6.98 -21.15 1.73
C SER A 346 -5.55 -20.88 2.13
N THR A 347 -4.58 -21.17 1.25
CA THR A 347 -3.16 -20.87 1.49
C THR A 347 -2.70 -19.76 0.55
N GLY A 348 -2.91 -19.91 -0.75
CA GLY A 348 -2.44 -18.95 -1.75
C GLY A 348 -2.99 -17.53 -1.57
N PHE A 349 -4.29 -17.35 -1.32
CA PHE A 349 -4.88 -16.02 -1.14
C PHE A 349 -4.82 -15.57 0.31
N ALA A 350 -5.23 -16.40 1.26
CA ALA A 350 -5.31 -16.02 2.67
C ALA A 350 -3.95 -15.63 3.25
N GLU A 351 -2.90 -16.41 2.98
CA GLU A 351 -1.56 -16.11 3.47
C GLU A 351 -0.98 -14.88 2.77
N GLU A 352 -1.10 -14.77 1.45
CA GLU A 352 -0.55 -13.61 0.74
C GLU A 352 -1.27 -12.30 1.10
N LEU A 353 -2.58 -12.36 1.37
CA LEU A 353 -3.32 -11.24 1.91
C LEU A 353 -2.75 -10.80 3.26
N LEU A 354 -2.53 -11.74 4.18
CA LEU A 354 -1.98 -11.41 5.50
C LEU A 354 -0.53 -10.93 5.40
N PHE A 355 0.36 -11.74 4.84
CA PHE A 355 1.80 -11.49 4.88
C PHE A 355 2.19 -10.30 3.99
N ARG A 356 1.68 -10.22 2.76
CA ARG A 356 2.13 -9.20 1.78
C ARG A 356 1.18 -8.02 1.77
N GLY A 357 -0.13 -8.29 1.75
CA GLY A 357 -1.16 -7.25 1.75
C GLY A 357 -1.19 -6.40 3.02
N ILE A 358 -0.97 -7.02 4.19
CA ILE A 358 -1.14 -6.37 5.50
C ILE A 358 0.20 -6.21 6.23
N ILE A 359 0.86 -7.31 6.62
CA ILE A 359 2.04 -7.27 7.48
C ILE A 359 3.19 -6.54 6.77
N GLN A 360 3.56 -6.96 5.57
CA GLN A 360 4.65 -6.33 4.82
C GLN A 360 4.40 -4.83 4.64
N LYS A 361 3.18 -4.45 4.25
CA LYS A 361 2.80 -3.05 4.14
C LYS A 361 2.97 -2.29 5.45
N ASN A 362 2.54 -2.85 6.58
CA ASN A 362 2.69 -2.20 7.88
C ASN A 362 4.16 -2.07 8.29
N VAL A 363 4.99 -3.07 8.02
CA VAL A 363 6.43 -2.99 8.26
C VAL A 363 7.08 -1.94 7.35
N GLU A 364 6.68 -1.87 6.09
CA GLU A 364 7.15 -0.86 5.13
C GLU A 364 6.80 0.55 5.59
N ASN A 365 5.59 0.78 6.09
CA ASN A 365 5.16 2.07 6.61
C ASN A 365 5.98 2.55 7.83
N VAL A 366 6.51 1.61 8.64
CA VAL A 366 7.28 1.93 9.85
C VAL A 366 8.79 2.00 9.59
N PHE A 367 9.33 1.06 8.81
CA PHE A 367 10.77 0.84 8.68
C PHE A 367 11.30 0.98 7.25
N GLY A 368 10.43 1.17 6.26
CA GLY A 368 10.77 1.31 4.85
C GLY A 368 10.81 0.00 4.07
N CYS A 369 10.91 0.11 2.73
CA CYS A 369 10.76 -1.01 1.79
C CYS A 369 11.77 -2.16 2.01
N VAL A 370 13.05 -1.84 2.21
CA VAL A 370 14.11 -2.87 2.32
C VAL A 370 13.93 -3.69 3.60
N PHE A 371 13.71 -3.02 4.74
CA PHE A 371 13.46 -3.70 6.00
C PHE A 371 12.14 -4.48 5.96
N GLY A 372 11.08 -3.88 5.40
CA GLY A 372 9.79 -4.54 5.20
C GLY A 372 9.89 -5.84 4.42
N LEU A 373 10.66 -5.84 3.33
CA LEU A 373 10.90 -7.03 2.52
C LEU A 373 11.60 -8.13 3.31
N ILE A 374 12.74 -7.81 3.94
CA ILE A 374 13.55 -8.79 4.66
C ILE A 374 12.79 -9.34 5.87
N TYR A 375 12.22 -8.45 6.69
CA TYR A 375 11.55 -8.83 7.93
C TYR A 375 10.32 -9.70 7.67
N THR A 376 9.47 -9.33 6.71
CA THR A 376 8.29 -10.15 6.38
C THR A 376 8.70 -11.49 5.79
N SER A 377 9.76 -11.52 4.98
CA SER A 377 10.29 -12.79 4.44
C SER A 377 10.80 -13.69 5.56
N LEU A 378 11.49 -13.14 6.56
CA LEU A 378 11.92 -13.89 7.75
C LEU A 378 10.74 -14.42 8.57
N ILE A 379 9.68 -13.63 8.78
CA ILE A 379 8.47 -14.13 9.45
C ILE A 379 7.87 -15.29 8.65
N PHE A 380 7.68 -15.11 7.34
CA PHE A 380 7.11 -16.15 6.49
C PHE A 380 7.96 -17.45 6.55
N THR A 381 9.29 -17.34 6.49
CA THR A 381 10.19 -18.48 6.64
C THR A 381 10.11 -19.12 8.03
N ALA A 382 10.01 -18.33 9.11
CA ALA A 382 9.87 -18.87 10.46
C ALA A 382 8.62 -19.76 10.58
N MET A 383 7.55 -19.40 9.86
CA MET A 383 6.31 -20.17 9.79
C MET A 383 6.46 -21.49 9.00
N HIS A 384 7.58 -21.75 8.33
CA HIS A 384 7.83 -23.03 7.66
C HIS A 384 8.73 -23.99 8.48
N ILE A 385 9.13 -23.61 9.70
CA ILE A 385 9.98 -24.46 10.57
C ILE A 385 9.35 -25.83 10.85
N GLY A 386 8.02 -25.93 10.91
CA GLY A 386 7.30 -27.17 11.15
C GLY A 386 7.52 -28.27 10.09
N TRP A 387 8.06 -27.95 8.91
CA TRP A 387 8.40 -28.94 7.88
C TRP A 387 9.70 -29.69 8.17
N ASN A 388 10.44 -29.31 9.21
CA ASN A 388 11.67 -29.98 9.66
C ASN A 388 12.73 -30.15 8.56
N SER A 389 12.77 -29.24 7.59
CA SER A 389 13.73 -29.25 6.48
C SER A 389 14.49 -27.93 6.40
N PHE A 390 15.80 -27.98 6.65
CA PHE A 390 16.64 -26.78 6.55
C PHE A 390 16.73 -26.25 5.11
N LEU A 391 16.75 -27.15 4.13
CA LEU A 391 16.74 -26.77 2.71
C LEU A 391 15.44 -26.06 2.33
N ASP A 392 14.31 -26.49 2.90
CA ASP A 392 13.02 -25.84 2.70
C ASP A 392 13.03 -24.41 3.25
N LEU A 393 13.61 -24.18 4.43
CA LEU A 393 13.70 -22.83 4.99
C LEU A 393 14.48 -21.86 4.08
N ILE A 394 15.58 -22.31 3.47
CA ILE A 394 16.34 -21.51 2.51
C ILE A 394 15.48 -21.23 1.27
N PHE A 395 14.82 -22.26 0.74
CA PHE A 395 13.96 -22.15 -0.44
C PHE A 395 12.79 -21.19 -0.21
N VAL A 396 12.04 -21.39 0.86
CA VAL A 396 10.90 -20.56 1.27
C VAL A 396 11.34 -19.11 1.52
N PHE A 397 12.50 -18.87 2.13
CA PHE A 397 13.03 -17.50 2.28
C PHE A 397 13.27 -16.82 0.93
N ALA A 398 13.88 -17.54 -0.03
CA ALA A 398 14.11 -17.01 -1.37
C ALA A 398 12.78 -16.71 -2.11
N VAL A 399 11.80 -17.61 -2.00
CA VAL A 399 10.45 -17.42 -2.57
C VAL A 399 9.75 -16.23 -1.91
N ALA A 400 9.82 -16.11 -0.58
CA ALA A 400 9.23 -15.01 0.15
C ALA A 400 9.84 -13.65 -0.23
N MET A 401 11.16 -13.59 -0.41
CA MET A 401 11.86 -12.40 -0.92
C MET A 401 11.44 -12.08 -2.36
N PHE A 402 11.30 -13.10 -3.22
CA PHE A 402 10.85 -12.93 -4.60
C PHE A 402 9.42 -12.38 -4.67
N TYR A 403 8.47 -12.99 -3.97
CA TYR A 403 7.08 -12.53 -3.91
C TYR A 403 6.96 -11.16 -3.25
N GLY A 404 7.67 -10.93 -2.14
CA GLY A 404 7.67 -9.63 -1.47
C GLY A 404 8.19 -8.51 -2.36
N TYR A 405 9.25 -8.76 -3.15
CA TYR A 405 9.78 -7.79 -4.12
C TYR A 405 8.80 -7.57 -5.27
N ALA A 406 8.21 -8.63 -5.82
CA ALA A 406 7.20 -8.55 -6.86
C ALA A 406 5.99 -7.72 -6.40
N PHE A 407 5.57 -7.89 -5.14
CA PHE A 407 4.52 -7.10 -4.51
C PHE A 407 4.93 -5.63 -4.40
N GLN A 408 6.14 -5.31 -3.96
CA GLN A 408 6.61 -3.91 -3.89
C GLN A 408 6.59 -3.22 -5.26
N LYS A 409 6.95 -3.94 -6.33
CA LYS A 409 6.99 -3.40 -7.69
C LYS A 409 5.63 -3.25 -8.34
N THR A 410 4.73 -4.21 -8.13
CA THR A 410 3.44 -4.25 -8.83
C THR A 410 2.28 -3.72 -7.97
N ARG A 411 2.44 -3.72 -6.65
CA ARG A 411 1.41 -3.51 -5.63
C ARG A 411 0.16 -4.35 -5.90
N SER A 412 0.35 -5.54 -6.45
CA SER A 412 -0.71 -6.46 -6.86
C SER A 412 -0.45 -7.83 -6.26
N LEU A 413 -1.45 -8.41 -5.60
CA LEU A 413 -1.38 -9.75 -5.04
C LEU A 413 -1.77 -10.83 -6.03
N LEU A 414 -2.56 -10.53 -7.07
CA LEU A 414 -3.21 -11.57 -7.89
C LEU A 414 -2.23 -12.61 -8.45
N GLY A 415 -1.20 -12.17 -9.18
CA GLY A 415 -0.22 -13.07 -9.77
C GLY A 415 0.57 -13.86 -8.72
N ILE A 416 0.83 -13.26 -7.56
CA ILE A 416 1.53 -13.91 -6.44
C ILE A 416 0.65 -14.97 -5.80
N THR A 417 -0.62 -14.65 -5.52
CA THR A 417 -1.63 -15.58 -5.01
C THR A 417 -1.81 -16.77 -5.93
N PHE A 418 -1.92 -16.54 -7.25
CA PHE A 418 -1.99 -17.64 -8.22
C PHE A 418 -0.70 -18.46 -8.23
N SER A 419 0.46 -17.81 -8.21
CA SER A 419 1.75 -18.52 -8.16
C SER A 419 1.85 -19.42 -6.93
N HIS A 420 1.52 -18.89 -5.75
CA HIS A 420 1.55 -19.63 -4.50
C HIS A 420 0.51 -20.77 -4.50
N GLY A 421 -0.73 -20.52 -4.91
CA GLY A 421 -1.75 -21.56 -5.02
C GLY A 421 -1.39 -22.67 -6.01
N ILE A 422 -0.81 -22.31 -7.16
CA ILE A 422 -0.31 -23.28 -8.15
C ILE A 422 0.87 -24.07 -7.57
N SER A 423 1.81 -23.41 -6.87
CA SER A 423 2.93 -24.07 -6.18
C SER A 423 2.43 -25.17 -5.26
N ASN A 424 1.49 -24.85 -4.37
CA ASN A 424 0.89 -25.81 -3.44
C ASN A 424 0.13 -26.93 -4.17
N SER A 425 -0.55 -26.62 -5.28
CA SER A 425 -1.22 -27.63 -6.09
C SER A 425 -0.24 -28.61 -6.72
N PHE A 426 0.90 -28.13 -7.24
CA PHE A 426 1.93 -28.99 -7.79
C PHE A 426 2.58 -29.84 -6.69
N LEU A 427 2.94 -29.21 -5.57
CA LEU A 427 3.55 -29.85 -4.42
C LEU A 427 2.72 -31.01 -3.85
N PHE A 428 1.41 -30.84 -3.70
CA PHE A 428 0.57 -31.79 -2.97
C PHE A 428 -0.41 -32.62 -3.81
N LEU A 429 -0.77 -32.17 -5.02
CA LEU A 429 -1.87 -32.78 -5.80
C LEU A 429 -1.41 -33.41 -7.11
N ILE A 430 -0.27 -32.98 -7.66
CA ILE A 430 0.17 -33.37 -9.00
C ILE A 430 1.48 -34.16 -8.93
N VAL A 431 2.56 -33.52 -8.48
CA VAL A 431 3.90 -34.11 -8.53
C VAL A 431 4.02 -35.41 -7.71
N PRO A 432 3.39 -35.55 -6.52
CA PRO A 432 3.41 -36.82 -5.80
C PRO A 432 2.87 -38.02 -6.59
N PHE A 433 1.91 -37.82 -7.51
CA PHE A 433 1.38 -38.91 -8.33
C PHE A 433 2.18 -39.15 -9.61
N LEU A 434 2.95 -38.16 -10.07
CA LEU A 434 3.76 -38.28 -11.28
C LEU A 434 5.14 -38.88 -11.00
N LEU A 435 5.71 -38.58 -9.83
CA LEU A 435 7.11 -38.88 -9.49
C LEU A 435 7.28 -39.63 -8.16
N GLY A 436 6.19 -39.89 -7.42
CA GLY A 436 6.20 -40.52 -6.09
C GLY A 436 6.05 -42.03 -6.11
#